data_AF-A0A972RJM0-F1
#
_entry.id   AF-A0A972RJM0-F1
#
_cell.length_a   1.000
_cell.length_b   1.000
_cell.length_c   1.000
_cell.angle_alpha   90.00
_cell.angle_beta   90.00
_cell.angle_gamma   90.00
#
_symmetry.space_group_name_H-M   'P 1'
#
loop_
_entity.id
_entity.type
_entity.pdbx_description
1 polymer ?
#
loop_
_entity_poly.entity_id
_entity_poly.type
_entity_poly.pdbx_seq_one_letter_code
_entity_poly.pdbx_strand_id
1 'polypeptide(L)'
;MQLTISGNKIEITPPLRDYVSDKMDRINRHFDSVTTTKVVLHVEKERHHAEATINTKGATLHANAQAPDMYAAIDSLTDKLDSQVRKHKEKTTNHHRNGGALKDQQFQ
;
A
#
# COMPACT_ATOMS: atom_id res chain seq x y z
N MET A 1 -9.04 8.96 -0.54
CA MET A 1 -8.65 7.78 -1.33
C MET A 1 -9.85 7.24 -2.08
N GLN A 2 -9.72 6.91 -3.37
CA GLN A 2 -10.70 6.09 -4.09
C GLN A 2 -10.28 4.61 -4.03
N LEU A 3 -11.08 3.77 -3.39
CA LEU A 3 -10.82 2.32 -3.25
C LEU A 3 -11.70 1.52 -4.21
N THR A 4 -11.07 0.72 -5.06
CA THR A 4 -11.74 -0.24 -5.96
C THR A 4 -11.31 -1.64 -5.57
N ILE A 5 -12.27 -2.51 -5.28
CA ILE A 5 -12.06 -3.92 -4.94
C ILE A 5 -12.69 -4.77 -6.04
N SER A 6 -11.94 -5.72 -6.59
CA SER A 6 -12.42 -6.60 -7.65
C SER A 6 -12.02 -8.04 -7.38
N GLY A 7 -12.93 -8.97 -7.67
CA GLY A 7 -12.66 -10.40 -7.68
C GLY A 7 -12.44 -10.90 -9.09
N ASN A 8 -11.40 -11.70 -9.33
CA ASN A 8 -11.27 -12.46 -10.58
C ASN A 8 -11.77 -13.88 -10.34
N LYS A 9 -12.93 -14.20 -10.94
CA LYS A 9 -13.66 -15.47 -10.75
C LYS A 9 -14.04 -15.77 -9.28
N ILE A 10 -14.06 -14.74 -8.44
CA ILE A 10 -14.56 -14.82 -7.07
C ILE A 10 -15.56 -13.71 -6.82
N GLU A 11 -16.56 -13.99 -6.01
CA GLU A 11 -17.50 -12.99 -5.53
C GLU A 11 -16.88 -12.20 -4.37
N ILE A 12 -17.04 -10.88 -4.40
CA ILE A 12 -16.64 -10.02 -3.29
C ILE A 12 -17.85 -9.85 -2.37
N THR A 13 -17.89 -10.65 -1.32
CA THR A 13 -18.95 -10.58 -0.30
C THR A 13 -18.80 -9.31 0.56
N PRO A 14 -19.88 -8.82 1.21
CA PRO A 14 -19.79 -7.65 2.08
C PRO A 14 -18.73 -7.77 3.18
N PRO A 15 -18.61 -8.90 3.93
CA PRO A 15 -17.56 -9.05 4.94
C PRO A 15 -16.15 -8.96 4.35
N LEU A 16 -15.94 -9.53 3.17
CA LEU A 16 -14.64 -9.48 2.50
C LEU A 16 -14.30 -8.06 2.04
N ARG A 17 -15.30 -7.33 1.53
CA ARG A 17 -15.18 -5.92 1.15
C ARG A 17 -14.81 -5.05 2.33
N ASP A 18 -15.51 -5.23 3.45
CA ASP A 18 -15.29 -4.47 4.67
C ASP A 18 -13.89 -4.76 5.25
N TYR A 19 -13.48 -6.03 5.25
CA TYR A 19 -12.15 -6.42 5.69
C TYR A 19 -11.03 -5.76 4.87
N VAL A 20 -11.15 -5.77 3.53
CA VAL A 20 -10.19 -5.07 2.66
C VAL A 20 -10.22 -3.57 2.90
N SER A 21 -11.42 -2.98 3.04
CA SER A 21 -11.58 -1.56 3.29
C SER A 21 -10.87 -1.12 4.58
N ASP A 22 -11.06 -1.86 5.67
CA ASP A 22 -10.43 -1.56 6.96
C ASP A 22 -8.90 -1.65 6.88
N LYS A 23 -8.37 -2.64 6.16
CA LYS A 23 -6.92 -2.81 5.97
C LYS A 23 -6.32 -1.68 5.14
N MET A 24 -6.99 -1.30 4.05
CA MET A 24 -6.54 -0.22 3.17
C MET A 24 -6.67 1.16 3.84
N ASP A 25 -7.68 1.37 4.71
CA ASP A 25 -7.81 2.62 5.47
C ASP A 25 -6.63 2.83 6.44
N ARG A 26 -6.15 1.76 7.09
CA ARG A 26 -4.95 1.82 7.94
C ARG A 26 -3.72 2.28 7.17
N ILE A 27 -3.51 1.74 5.96
CA ILE A 27 -2.40 2.15 5.09
C ILE A 27 -2.56 3.62 4.68
N ASN A 28 -3.78 4.03 4.31
CA ASN A 28 -4.07 5.41 3.92
C ASN A 28 -3.77 6.41 5.06
N ARG A 29 -4.08 6.08 6.32
CA ARG A 29 -3.74 6.93 7.48
C ARG A 29 -2.24 7.12 7.70
N HIS A 30 -1.41 6.14 7.32
CA HIS A 30 0.05 6.27 7.38
C HIS A 30 0.62 7.10 6.23
N PHE A 31 -0.18 7.35 5.18
CA PHE A 31 0.27 7.92 3.92
C PHE A 31 -0.74 8.91 3.32
N ASP A 32 -0.69 10.17 3.75
CA ASP A 32 -1.63 11.26 3.37
C ASP A 32 -1.67 11.63 1.87
N SER A 33 -0.96 10.91 1.01
CA SER A 33 -0.85 11.19 -0.44
C SER A 33 -1.41 10.09 -1.34
N VAL A 34 -2.18 9.13 -0.81
CA VAL A 34 -2.86 8.11 -1.62
C VAL A 34 -4.02 8.74 -2.42
N THR A 35 -3.97 8.59 -3.74
CA THR A 35 -5.05 9.03 -4.64
C THR A 35 -6.02 7.88 -4.90
N THR A 36 -5.53 6.76 -5.41
CA THR A 36 -6.35 5.59 -5.78
C THR A 36 -5.71 4.30 -5.27
N THR A 37 -6.55 3.38 -4.82
CA THR A 37 -6.15 2.03 -4.42
C THR A 37 -7.00 1.03 -5.18
N LYS A 38 -6.36 0.11 -5.90
CA LYS A 38 -7.02 -1.01 -6.57
C LYS A 38 -6.58 -2.30 -5.91
N VAL A 39 -7.54 -3.11 -5.46
CA VAL A 39 -7.30 -4.44 -4.89
C VAL A 39 -7.95 -5.48 -5.81
N VAL A 40 -7.19 -6.52 -6.16
CA VAL A 40 -7.66 -7.65 -6.95
C VAL A 40 -7.46 -8.92 -6.13
N LEU A 41 -8.54 -9.66 -5.94
CA LEU A 41 -8.56 -10.91 -5.20
C LEU A 41 -8.88 -12.07 -6.15
N HIS A 42 -8.18 -13.19 -6.03
CA HIS A 42 -8.44 -14.37 -6.85
C HIS A 42 -7.93 -15.66 -6.21
N VAL A 43 -8.28 -16.80 -6.80
CA VAL A 43 -7.80 -18.13 -6.36
C VAL A 43 -7.15 -18.82 -7.57
N GLU A 44 -5.93 -19.32 -7.38
CA GLU A 44 -5.19 -20.11 -8.38
C GLU A 44 -4.56 -21.32 -7.67
N LYS A 45 -4.74 -22.53 -8.23
CA LYS A 45 -4.13 -23.78 -7.72
C LYS A 45 -4.28 -23.95 -6.19
N GLU A 46 -5.51 -23.75 -5.70
CA GLU A 46 -5.85 -23.86 -4.26
C GLU A 46 -5.16 -22.83 -3.34
N ARG A 47 -4.51 -21.82 -3.91
CA ARG A 47 -3.94 -20.69 -3.17
C ARG A 47 -4.82 -19.46 -3.39
N HIS A 48 -4.99 -18.69 -2.32
CA HIS A 48 -5.69 -17.41 -2.37
C HIS A 48 -4.67 -16.31 -2.61
N HIS A 49 -4.96 -15.45 -3.58
CA HIS A 49 -4.10 -14.37 -4.01
C HIS A 49 -4.76 -13.03 -3.76
N ALA A 50 -3.99 -12.10 -3.20
CA ALA A 50 -4.37 -10.72 -3.01
C ALA A 50 -3.31 -9.82 -3.64
N GLU A 51 -3.73 -8.92 -4.52
CA GLU A 51 -2.87 -7.94 -5.18
C GLU A 51 -3.41 -6.54 -4.94
N ALA A 52 -2.52 -5.59 -4.76
CA ALA A 52 -2.90 -4.19 -4.69
C ALA A 52 -1.94 -3.28 -5.43
N THR A 53 -2.53 -2.25 -6.03
CA THR A 53 -1.82 -1.12 -6.61
C THR A 53 -2.32 0.16 -5.94
N ILE A 54 -1.42 0.88 -5.29
CA ILE A 54 -1.67 2.17 -4.65
C ILE A 54 -0.98 3.24 -5.48
N ASN A 55 -1.75 4.17 -6.02
CA ASN A 55 -1.22 5.37 -6.64
C ASN A 55 -1.17 6.50 -5.63
N THR A 56 -0.08 7.25 -5.69
CA THR A 56 0.18 8.36 -4.79
C THR A 56 0.73 9.55 -5.56
N LYS A 57 0.82 10.71 -4.89
CA LYS A 57 1.51 11.88 -5.46
C LYS A 57 3.01 11.61 -5.57
N GLY A 58 3.45 11.13 -6.73
CA GLY A 58 4.87 10.94 -7.08
C GLY A 58 5.37 9.49 -7.05
N ALA A 59 4.52 8.52 -6.68
CA ALA A 59 4.89 7.11 -6.76
C ALA A 59 3.67 6.19 -6.94
N THR A 60 3.92 5.03 -7.54
CA THR A 60 2.99 3.89 -7.56
C THR A 60 3.61 2.75 -6.78
N LEU A 61 2.88 2.25 -5.80
CA LEU A 61 3.25 1.08 -5.01
C LEU A 61 2.44 -0.11 -5.49
N HIS A 62 3.09 -1.26 -5.62
CA HIS A 62 2.43 -2.49 -6.01
C HIS A 62 2.94 -3.63 -5.13
N ALA A 63 2.00 -4.46 -4.67
CA ALA A 63 2.31 -5.64 -3.89
C ALA A 63 1.33 -6.76 -4.22
N ASN A 64 1.82 -7.99 -4.09
CA ASN A 64 1.03 -9.20 -4.17
C ASN A 64 1.37 -10.13 -2.99
N ALA A 65 0.42 -10.97 -2.61
CA ALA A 65 0.62 -12.00 -1.62
C ALA A 65 -0.27 -13.20 -1.92
N GLN A 66 0.16 -14.37 -1.45
CA GLN A 66 -0.61 -15.61 -1.55
C GLN A 66 -0.62 -16.34 -0.21
N ALA A 67 -1.76 -16.92 0.15
CA ALA A 67 -1.91 -17.68 1.38
C ALA A 67 -2.89 -18.87 1.19
N PRO A 68 -2.95 -19.81 2.14
CA PRO A 68 -3.96 -20.88 2.12
C PRO A 68 -5.41 -20.37 2.24
N ASP A 69 -5.62 -19.17 2.77
CA ASP A 69 -6.94 -18.53 2.88
C ASP A 69 -6.88 -17.05 2.46
N MET A 70 -8.02 -16.49 2.09
CA MET A 70 -8.10 -15.12 1.54
C MET A 70 -7.75 -14.05 2.58
N TYR A 71 -8.11 -14.23 3.85
CA TYR A 71 -7.88 -13.23 4.89
C TYR A 71 -6.37 -13.13 5.19
N ALA A 72 -5.68 -14.26 5.30
CA ALA A 72 -4.24 -14.31 5.44
C ALA A 72 -3.49 -13.73 4.22
N ALA A 73 -4.04 -13.91 3.00
CA ALA A 73 -3.48 -13.30 1.81
C ALA A 73 -3.59 -11.77 1.86
N ILE A 74 -4.74 -11.24 2.30
CA ILE A 74 -4.97 -9.81 2.50
C ILE A 74 -4.05 -9.24 3.60
N ASP A 75 -3.86 -9.97 4.69
CA ASP A 75 -2.95 -9.56 5.77
C ASP A 75 -1.51 -9.49 5.29
N SER A 76 -1.05 -10.55 4.63
CA SER A 76 0.30 -10.61 4.04
C SER A 76 0.53 -9.52 2.99
N LEU A 77 -0.50 -9.18 2.21
CA LEU A 77 -0.48 -8.07 1.28
C LEU A 77 -0.34 -6.72 2.01
N THR A 78 -1.13 -6.54 3.08
CA THR A 78 -1.13 -5.32 3.89
C THR A 78 0.24 -5.07 4.52
N ASP A 79 0.88 -6.09 5.07
CA ASP A 79 2.22 -6.00 5.67
C ASP A 79 3.28 -5.58 4.65
N LYS A 80 3.20 -6.12 3.42
CA LYS A 80 4.10 -5.73 2.33
C LYS A 80 3.91 -4.26 1.94
N LEU A 81 2.66 -3.80 1.85
CA LEU A 81 2.34 -2.42 1.53
C LEU A 81 2.80 -1.46 2.64
N ASP A 82 2.57 -1.78 3.92
CA ASP A 82 3.04 -0.95 5.04
C ASP A 82 4.57 -0.79 5.01
N SER A 83 5.31 -1.87 4.76
CA SER A 83 6.77 -1.81 4.59
C SER A 83 7.19 -0.91 3.43
N GLN A 84 6.53 -1.01 2.27
CA GLN A 84 6.84 -0.16 1.11
C GLN A 84 6.54 1.31 1.38
N VAL A 85 5.40 1.59 2.01
CA VAL A 85 4.96 2.95 2.39
C VAL A 85 5.96 3.58 3.36
N ARG A 86 6.39 2.86 4.40
CA ARG A 86 7.38 3.35 5.36
C ARG A 86 8.71 3.69 4.70
N LYS A 87 9.23 2.79 3.85
CA LYS A 87 10.46 3.03 3.07
C LYS A 87 10.33 4.24 2.14
N HIS A 88 9.17 4.43 1.51
CA HIS A 88 8.94 5.58 0.65
C HIS A 88 8.94 6.89 1.43
N LYS A 89 8.23 6.94 2.57
CA LYS A 89 8.19 8.11 3.46
C LYS A 89 9.56 8.48 4.01
N GLU A 90 10.37 7.49 4.41
CA GLU A 90 11.75 7.68 4.89
C GLU A 90 12.64 8.32 3.81
N LYS A 91 12.58 7.82 2.56
CA LYS A 91 13.36 8.38 1.45
C LYS A 91 13.00 9.84 1.15
N THR A 92 11.71 10.17 1.11
CA THR A 92 11.24 11.53 0.85
C THR A 92 11.62 12.49 2.00
N THR A 93 11.51 12.03 3.24
CA THR A 93 11.89 12.83 4.42
C THR A 93 13.40 13.07 4.49
N ASN A 94 14.22 12.06 4.20
CA ASN A 94 15.68 12.20 4.18
C ASN A 94 16.16 13.17 3.09
N HIS A 95 15.49 13.21 1.94
CA HIS A 95 15.81 14.18 0.88
C HIS A 95 15.60 15.64 1.32
N HIS A 96 14.57 15.89 2.15
CA HIS A 96 14.33 17.23 2.73
C HIS A 96 15.37 17.64 3.76
N ARG A 97 16.01 16.70 4.48
CA ARG A 97 17.02 17.02 5.50
C ARG A 97 18.40 17.32 4.93
N ASN A 98 18.76 16.78 3.75
CA ASN A 98 20.09 16.98 3.18
C ASN A 98 20.22 18.24 2.30
N GLY A 99 19.12 18.95 2.02
CA GLY A 99 19.12 20.17 1.18
C GLY A 99 19.35 21.49 1.94
N GLY A 100 19.48 21.45 3.28
CA GLY A 100 19.54 22.66 4.11
C GLY A 100 20.86 22.93 4.83
N ALA A 101 21.86 22.06 4.70
CA ALA A 101 23.08 22.12 5.53
C ALA A 101 24.35 22.39 4.72
N LEU A 102 24.39 23.46 3.92
CA LEU A 102 25.64 24.05 3.40
C LEU A 102 25.44 25.55 3.13
N LYS A 103 25.37 26.36 4.19
CA LYS A 103 25.67 27.80 4.13
C LYS A 103 26.04 28.33 5.50
N ASP A 104 27.04 27.70 6.10
CA ASP A 104 27.73 28.26 7.27
C ASP A 104 29.07 28.85 6.82
N GLN A 105 29.11 30.19 6.90
CA GLN A 105 30.25 31.04 7.22
C GLN A 105 31.57 30.88 6.43
N GLN A 106 31.84 31.88 5.57
CA GLN A 106 33.11 32.61 5.65
C GLN A 106 32.82 34.12 5.66
N PHE A 107 32.79 34.69 6.87
CA PHE A 107 33.16 36.08 7.08
C PHE A 107 34.66 36.09 7.38
N GLN A 108 35.46 36.62 6.46
CA GLN A 108 36.51 37.64 6.67
C GLN A 108 37.24 37.89 5.35
#